data_AF-A0A9X6ADN2-F1
#
_entry.id   AF-A0A9X6ADN2-F1
#
_cell.length_a   1.000
_cell.length_b   1.000
_cell.length_c   1.000
_cell.angle_alpha   90.00
_cell.angle_beta   90.00
_cell.angle_gamma   90.00
#
_symmetry.space_group_name_H-M   'P 1'
#
loop_
_entity.id
_entity.type
_entity.pdbx_description
1 polymer ?
#
loop_
_entity_poly.entity_id
_entity_poly.type
_entity_poly.pdbx_seq_one_letter_code
_entity_poly.pdbx_strand_id
1 'polypeptide(L)'
;MERAREHASAGRLSGPAQRPEGADTALELLVHGVGGTTPEEMLDDPRTVRISGDDTAAVYRRVDDADAERRPDDYRGKPVPEAYVWCNLTSGNGTRALWLLLLPFMVVNLAHWMRPATRGRTRTVRLYGLLVRLAGLTLTVLLVAAACEVALDLTAWQCAGTRACAEAHSWLGFLSPDLSDNGWWSRPGRRLALAALVPAGLTCLLWY
;
A
#
# COMPACT_ATOMS: atom_id res chain seq x y z
N MET A 1 36.77 43.31 12.09
CA MET A 1 35.87 43.56 10.94
C MET A 1 35.53 42.18 10.44
N GLU A 2 34.35 41.63 10.70
CA GLU A 2 33.12 41.91 9.97
C GLU A 2 31.92 41.31 10.75
N ARG A 3 30.91 42.12 11.05
CA ARG A 3 29.65 41.70 11.71
C ARG A 3 28.61 41.48 10.62
N ALA A 4 28.16 40.25 10.41
CA ALA A 4 26.98 39.96 9.60
C ALA A 4 25.72 40.40 10.39
N ARG A 5 24.97 41.33 9.82
CA ARG A 5 23.69 41.83 10.35
C ARG A 5 22.58 40.83 9.98
N GLU A 6 21.94 40.24 10.99
CA GLU A 6 20.64 39.58 10.84
C GLU A 6 19.59 40.64 10.46
N HIS A 7 18.92 40.47 9.33
CA HIS A 7 17.70 41.20 9.00
C HIS A 7 16.50 40.36 9.45
N ALA A 8 15.95 40.72 10.61
CA ALA A 8 14.64 40.28 11.05
C ALA A 8 13.57 40.93 10.16
N SER A 9 13.00 40.15 9.24
CA SER A 9 11.80 40.57 8.49
C SER A 9 10.57 40.30 9.36
N ALA A 10 10.06 41.35 10.00
CA ALA A 10 8.78 41.34 10.69
C ALA A 10 7.66 41.04 9.67
N GLY A 11 7.11 39.82 9.76
CA GLY A 11 5.94 39.41 8.98
C GLY A 11 4.71 40.19 9.41
N ARG A 12 4.20 41.05 8.52
CA ARG A 12 2.86 41.64 8.63
C ARG A 12 1.82 40.53 8.66
N LEU A 13 1.01 40.48 9.72
CA LEU A 13 -0.23 39.71 9.77
C LEU A 13 -1.16 40.19 8.65
N SER A 14 -1.23 39.43 7.57
CA SER A 14 -2.24 39.63 6.53
C SER A 14 -3.54 38.98 7.01
N GLY A 15 -4.62 39.76 7.08
CA GLY A 15 -5.96 39.26 7.39
C GLY A 15 -6.44 38.21 6.39
N PRO A 16 -7.56 37.53 6.65
CA PRO A 16 -8.03 36.43 5.80
C PRO A 16 -8.20 36.93 4.36
N ALA A 17 -7.46 36.32 3.45
CA ALA A 17 -7.53 36.60 2.03
C ALA A 17 -8.97 36.37 1.53
N GLN A 18 -9.63 37.44 1.10
CA GLN A 18 -10.89 37.33 0.37
C GLN A 18 -10.62 36.54 -0.91
N ARG A 19 -11.21 35.33 -0.97
CA ARG A 19 -11.13 34.43 -2.11
C ARG A 19 -11.88 35.11 -3.28
N PRO A 20 -11.28 35.21 -4.48
CA PRO A 20 -11.86 35.97 -5.57
C PRO A 20 -13.28 35.46 -5.91
N GLU A 21 -14.21 36.40 -6.12
CA GLU A 21 -15.63 36.18 -6.47
C GLU A 21 -15.81 35.67 -7.92
N GLY A 22 -15.13 34.58 -8.25
CA GLY A 22 -15.41 33.66 -9.35
C GLY A 22 -15.32 32.25 -8.80
N ALA A 23 -15.99 32.02 -7.67
CA ALA A 23 -15.74 30.91 -6.77
C ALA A 23 -16.03 29.58 -7.47
N ASP A 24 -14.98 28.79 -7.66
CA ASP A 24 -15.07 27.35 -7.87
C ASP A 24 -16.06 26.77 -6.85
N THR A 25 -16.96 25.90 -7.30
CA THR A 25 -18.02 25.32 -6.47
C THR A 25 -17.38 24.68 -5.23
N ALA A 26 -17.75 25.15 -4.04
CA ALA A 26 -17.19 24.61 -2.79
C ALA A 26 -17.63 23.15 -2.62
N LEU A 27 -16.72 22.28 -2.18
CA LEU A 27 -17.00 20.87 -1.93
C LEU A 27 -16.95 20.58 -0.43
N GLU A 28 -17.86 19.73 0.05
CA GLU A 28 -17.87 19.18 1.41
C GLU A 28 -17.60 17.68 1.33
N LEU A 29 -16.45 17.24 1.82
CA LEU A 29 -16.09 15.82 1.83
C LEU A 29 -16.56 15.16 3.13
N LEU A 30 -17.62 14.36 3.04
CA LEU A 30 -18.11 13.51 4.10
C LEU A 30 -17.27 12.23 4.12
N VAL A 31 -16.73 11.87 5.28
CA VAL A 31 -15.90 10.68 5.48
C VAL A 31 -16.45 9.87 6.63
N HIS A 32 -16.84 8.63 6.37
CA HIS A 32 -17.35 7.75 7.42
C HIS A 32 -16.22 7.28 8.36
N GLY A 33 -16.58 6.98 9.61
CA GLY A 33 -15.69 6.35 10.59
C GLY A 33 -15.48 4.85 10.30
N VAL A 34 -15.12 4.08 11.33
CA VAL A 34 -14.91 2.64 11.21
C VAL A 34 -16.27 1.94 11.33
N GLY A 35 -16.94 1.66 10.21
CA GLY A 35 -18.29 1.09 10.22
C GLY A 35 -18.88 0.74 8.86
N GLY A 36 -18.34 1.32 7.78
CA GLY A 36 -18.79 1.00 6.42
C GLY A 36 -20.17 1.55 6.06
N THR A 37 -20.47 2.76 6.54
CA THR A 37 -21.63 3.56 6.15
C THR A 37 -21.71 3.69 4.63
N THR A 38 -22.91 3.54 4.07
CA THR A 38 -23.13 3.62 2.63
C THR A 38 -23.14 5.07 2.14
N PRO A 39 -22.89 5.35 0.85
CA PRO A 39 -22.99 6.71 0.35
C PRO A 39 -24.41 7.28 0.49
N GLU A 40 -25.46 6.45 0.43
CA GLU A 40 -26.86 6.86 0.63
C GLU A 40 -27.09 7.39 2.04
N GLU A 41 -26.55 6.70 3.04
CA GLU A 41 -26.64 7.10 4.45
C GLU A 41 -25.82 8.37 4.73
N MET A 42 -24.63 8.48 4.13
CA MET A 42 -23.77 9.66 4.29
C MET A 42 -24.39 10.90 3.65
N LEU A 43 -25.00 10.74 2.47
CA LEU A 43 -25.60 11.84 1.72
C LEU A 43 -27.07 12.06 2.06
N ASP A 44 -27.68 11.23 2.92
CA ASP A 44 -29.12 11.25 3.22
C ASP A 44 -29.99 11.29 1.95
N ASP A 45 -29.59 10.55 0.91
CA ASP A 45 -30.30 10.44 -0.36
C ASP A 45 -30.12 9.03 -0.95
N PRO A 46 -31.20 8.30 -1.28
CA PRO A 46 -31.11 6.96 -1.87
C PRO A 46 -30.57 6.95 -3.31
N ARG A 47 -30.49 8.10 -3.98
CA ARG A 47 -30.03 8.24 -5.37
C ARG A 47 -28.62 8.81 -5.36
N THR A 48 -27.64 7.94 -5.18
CA THR A 48 -26.23 8.31 -5.28
C THR A 48 -25.63 7.87 -6.60
N VAL A 49 -24.58 8.56 -7.04
CA VAL A 49 -23.80 8.22 -8.23
C VAL A 49 -22.32 8.37 -7.92
N ARG A 50 -21.52 7.39 -8.39
CA ARG A 50 -20.06 7.45 -8.28
C ARG A 50 -19.51 8.48 -9.26
N ILE A 51 -18.81 9.48 -8.73
CA ILE A 51 -18.17 10.54 -9.53
C ILE A 51 -16.70 10.20 -9.83
N SER A 52 -16.03 9.53 -8.89
CA SER A 52 -14.64 9.08 -9.07
C SER A 52 -14.32 7.83 -8.26
N GLY A 53 -13.21 7.17 -8.60
CA GLY A 53 -12.75 5.95 -7.94
C GLY A 53 -13.38 4.67 -8.51
N ASP A 54 -13.36 3.61 -7.71
CA ASP A 54 -13.74 2.26 -8.11
C ASP A 54 -14.58 1.56 -7.02
N ASP A 55 -14.72 0.23 -7.12
CA ASP A 55 -15.51 -0.54 -6.15
C ASP A 55 -14.78 -0.73 -4.80
N THR A 56 -13.51 -0.33 -4.71
CA THR A 56 -12.68 -0.41 -3.50
C THR A 56 -12.72 0.88 -2.70
N ALA A 57 -12.56 2.02 -3.37
CA ALA A 57 -12.71 3.34 -2.78
C ALA A 57 -13.22 4.32 -3.82
N ALA A 58 -14.24 5.09 -3.45
CA ALA A 58 -14.91 5.98 -4.39
C ALA A 58 -15.52 7.19 -3.71
N VAL A 59 -15.67 8.24 -4.51
CA VAL A 59 -16.41 9.45 -4.13
C VAL A 59 -17.76 9.42 -4.82
N TYR A 60 -18.81 9.59 -4.02
CA TYR A 60 -20.20 9.61 -4.45
C TYR A 60 -20.80 11.00 -4.24
N ARG A 61 -21.74 11.36 -5.10
CA ARG A 61 -22.64 12.51 -4.92
C ARG A 61 -24.08 12.05 -5.05
N ARG A 62 -25.00 12.91 -4.64
CA ARG A 62 -26.41 12.76 -5.01
C ARG A 62 -26.52 12.89 -6.54
N VAL A 63 -27.46 12.19 -7.15
CA VAL A 63 -27.68 12.25 -8.61
C VAL A 63 -27.92 13.70 -9.07
N ASP A 64 -28.62 14.50 -8.26
CA ASP A 64 -28.94 15.89 -8.57
C ASP A 64 -27.71 16.83 -8.50
N ASP A 65 -26.62 16.38 -7.86
CA ASP A 65 -25.36 17.12 -7.67
C ASP A 65 -24.22 16.61 -8.59
N ALA A 66 -24.53 15.67 -9.50
CA ALA A 66 -23.53 14.98 -10.32
C ALA A 66 -22.76 15.91 -11.28
N ASP A 67 -23.37 17.03 -11.67
CA ASP A 67 -22.83 18.02 -12.59
C ASP A 67 -22.74 19.43 -11.96
N ALA A 68 -22.61 19.51 -10.64
CA ALA A 68 -22.63 20.77 -9.89
C ALA A 68 -21.61 21.82 -10.39
N GLU A 69 -20.48 21.39 -10.97
CA GLU A 69 -19.46 22.23 -11.59
C GLU A 69 -19.95 22.90 -12.88
N ARG A 70 -20.92 22.31 -13.57
CA ARG A 70 -21.57 22.91 -14.75
C ARG A 70 -22.67 23.91 -14.36
N ARG A 71 -23.08 23.91 -13.09
CA ARG A 71 -24.14 24.75 -12.53
C ARG A 71 -23.68 25.48 -11.27
N PRO A 72 -22.57 26.24 -11.30
CA PRO A 72 -22.00 26.86 -10.11
C PRO A 72 -22.94 27.86 -9.42
N ASP A 73 -23.85 28.48 -10.19
CA ASP A 73 -24.85 29.40 -9.66
C ASP A 73 -25.85 28.73 -8.70
N ASP A 74 -26.19 27.47 -8.94
CA ASP A 74 -27.10 26.68 -8.08
C ASP A 74 -26.49 26.45 -6.68
N TYR A 75 -25.15 26.54 -6.57
CA TYR A 75 -24.38 26.24 -5.36
C TYR A 75 -23.66 27.46 -4.76
N ARG A 76 -24.05 28.69 -5.15
CA ARG A 76 -23.53 29.89 -4.49
C ARG A 76 -23.85 29.88 -2.99
N GLY A 77 -22.80 29.92 -2.18
CA GLY A 77 -22.91 29.96 -0.72
C GLY A 77 -23.28 28.64 -0.05
N LYS A 78 -23.35 27.52 -0.79
CA LYS A 78 -23.57 26.17 -0.23
C LYS A 78 -22.55 25.18 -0.82
N PRO A 79 -21.88 24.35 -0.01
CA PRO A 79 -20.99 23.34 -0.55
C PRO A 79 -21.78 22.19 -1.20
N VAL A 80 -21.16 21.51 -2.15
CA VAL A 80 -21.65 20.25 -2.72
C VAL A 80 -21.16 19.10 -1.83
N PRO A 81 -22.06 18.32 -1.21
CA PRO A 81 -21.66 17.19 -0.38
C PRO A 81 -21.18 16.02 -1.23
N GLU A 82 -20.05 15.45 -0.84
CA GLU A 82 -19.41 14.30 -1.45
C GLU A 82 -19.15 13.23 -0.40
N ALA A 83 -19.66 12.02 -0.60
CA ALA A 83 -19.36 10.90 0.29
C ALA A 83 -18.14 10.14 -0.21
N TYR A 84 -17.07 10.15 0.59
CA TYR A 84 -15.92 9.28 0.38
C TYR A 84 -16.12 7.95 1.11
N VAL A 85 -16.34 6.89 0.34
CA VAL A 85 -16.55 5.53 0.82
C VAL A 85 -15.25 4.76 0.70
N TRP A 86 -14.72 4.29 1.83
CA TRP A 86 -13.40 3.67 1.92
C TRP A 86 -13.39 2.35 2.69
N CYS A 87 -14.54 1.86 3.14
CA CYS A 87 -14.64 0.62 3.93
C CYS A 87 -14.07 -0.59 3.19
N ASN A 88 -14.26 -0.64 1.87
CA ASN A 88 -13.70 -1.71 1.07
C ASN A 88 -12.18 -1.60 0.91
N LEU A 89 -11.47 -0.60 1.48
CA LEU A 89 -10.00 -0.56 1.70
C LEU A 89 -9.52 -1.37 2.91
N THR A 90 -10.40 -1.68 3.86
CA THR A 90 -10.03 -2.43 5.08
C THR A 90 -10.68 -3.81 5.16
N SER A 91 -11.90 -4.01 4.65
CA SER A 91 -12.66 -5.27 4.79
C SER A 91 -12.82 -6.12 3.52
N GLY A 92 -12.29 -5.66 2.39
CA GLY A 92 -12.40 -6.31 1.08
C GLY A 92 -11.57 -7.59 0.89
N ASN A 93 -10.84 -7.68 -0.23
CA ASN A 93 -10.21 -8.92 -0.71
C ASN A 93 -9.32 -9.64 0.33
N GLY A 94 -9.45 -10.96 0.45
CA GLY A 94 -8.63 -11.82 1.30
C GLY A 94 -7.13 -11.77 1.00
N THR A 95 -6.72 -11.35 -0.21
CA THR A 95 -5.31 -11.05 -0.53
C THR A 95 -4.73 -9.94 0.35
N ARG A 96 -5.56 -9.15 1.05
CA ARG A 96 -5.09 -8.22 2.07
C ARG A 96 -4.40 -8.88 3.25
N ALA A 97 -4.68 -10.14 3.53
CA ALA A 97 -3.92 -10.88 4.54
C ALA A 97 -2.42 -10.92 4.21
N LEU A 98 -2.02 -10.80 2.93
CA LEU A 98 -0.62 -10.68 2.53
C LEU A 98 0.05 -9.41 3.08
N TRP A 99 -0.69 -8.35 3.40
CA TRP A 99 -0.13 -7.18 4.10
C TRP A 99 0.42 -7.52 5.48
N LEU A 100 -0.08 -8.57 6.14
CA LEU A 100 0.45 -9.00 7.43
C LEU A 100 1.90 -9.49 7.32
N LEU A 101 2.32 -9.99 6.16
CA LEU A 101 3.73 -10.33 5.89
C LEU A 101 4.61 -9.07 5.86
N LEU A 102 4.05 -7.93 5.43
CA LEU A 102 4.75 -6.64 5.33
C LEU A 102 4.65 -5.81 6.61
N LEU A 103 3.73 -6.14 7.52
CA LEU A 103 3.56 -5.48 8.82
C LEU A 103 4.88 -5.33 9.61
N PRO A 104 5.74 -6.36 9.77
CA PRO A 104 7.01 -6.18 10.49
C PRO A 104 7.94 -5.16 9.81
N PHE A 105 7.93 -5.06 8.48
CA PHE A 105 8.70 -4.04 7.74
C PHE A 105 8.14 -2.65 7.99
N MET A 106 6.81 -2.51 7.99
CA MET A 106 6.14 -1.25 8.33
C MET A 106 6.53 -0.76 9.73
N VAL A 107 6.58 -1.66 10.72
CA VAL A 107 6.99 -1.32 12.10
C VAL A 107 8.44 -0.85 12.14
N VAL A 108 9.37 -1.51 11.43
CA VAL A 108 10.77 -1.08 11.35
C VAL A 108 10.90 0.28 10.67
N ASN A 109 10.17 0.51 9.57
CA ASN A 109 10.11 1.80 8.89
C ASN A 109 9.58 2.89 9.84
N LEU A 110 8.48 2.62 10.55
CA LEU A 110 7.92 3.55 11.52
C LEU A 110 8.91 3.86 12.65
N ALA A 111 9.60 2.85 13.18
CA ALA A 111 10.63 3.04 14.21
C ALA A 111 11.72 4.01 13.71
N HIS A 112 12.16 3.88 12.46
CA HIS A 112 13.11 4.81 11.87
C HIS A 112 12.63 6.28 11.95
N TRP A 113 11.37 6.53 11.60
CA TRP A 113 10.77 7.87 11.60
C TRP A 113 10.42 8.40 12.99
N MET A 114 10.04 7.52 13.93
CA MET A 114 9.72 7.88 15.32
C MET A 114 10.95 8.18 16.18
N ARG A 115 12.14 8.22 15.57
CA ARG A 115 13.39 8.45 16.28
C ARG A 115 13.37 9.82 17.02
N PRO A 116 13.55 9.85 18.36
CA PRO A 116 13.51 11.10 19.12
C PRO A 116 14.66 12.06 18.80
N ALA A 117 14.36 13.36 18.77
CA ALA A 117 15.36 14.43 18.64
C ALA A 117 16.14 14.63 19.95
N THR A 118 17.20 13.84 20.17
CA THR A 118 18.06 13.97 21.36
C THR A 118 19.29 14.84 21.09
N ARG A 119 19.55 15.83 21.95
CA ARG A 119 20.81 16.60 21.95
C ARG A 119 21.86 15.92 22.85
N GLY A 120 23.12 15.90 22.44
CA GLY A 120 24.26 15.39 23.24
C GLY A 120 24.47 13.86 23.28
N ARG A 121 23.60 13.04 22.68
CA ARG A 121 23.70 11.55 22.72
C ARG A 121 24.02 10.92 21.35
N THR A 122 25.07 11.41 20.70
CA THR A 122 25.43 10.99 19.32
C THR A 122 25.66 9.49 19.16
N ARG A 123 26.32 8.83 20.12
CA ARG A 123 26.57 7.38 20.07
C ARG A 123 25.30 6.55 20.17
N THR A 124 24.41 6.87 21.12
CA THR A 124 23.13 6.16 21.27
C THR A 124 22.26 6.29 20.02
N VAL A 125 22.24 7.48 19.44
CA VAL A 125 21.54 7.76 18.19
C VAL A 125 22.05 6.89 17.05
N ARG A 126 23.37 6.77 16.90
CA ARG A 126 23.98 5.94 15.86
C ARG A 126 23.68 4.46 16.10
N LEU A 127 23.77 4.00 17.35
CA LEU A 127 23.44 2.62 17.72
C LEU A 127 21.97 2.29 17.39
N TYR A 128 21.04 3.18 17.75
CA TYR A 128 19.63 3.03 17.39
C TYR A 128 19.44 2.90 15.88
N GLY A 129 20.04 3.80 15.09
CA GLY A 129 19.98 3.74 13.63
C GLY A 129 20.58 2.46 13.06
N LEU A 130 21.68 1.96 13.63
CA LEU A 130 22.28 0.68 13.25
C LEU A 130 21.34 -0.49 13.56
N LEU A 131 20.75 -0.54 14.76
CA LEU A 131 19.84 -1.62 15.17
C LEU A 131 18.59 -1.66 14.29
N VAL A 132 18.00 -0.50 13.95
CA VAL A 132 16.85 -0.42 13.02
C VAL A 132 17.24 -0.92 11.63
N ARG A 133 18.43 -0.57 11.12
CA ARG A 133 18.92 -1.08 9.83
C ARG A 133 19.18 -2.58 9.85
N LEU A 134 19.76 -3.11 10.93
CA LEU A 134 19.97 -4.54 11.11
C LEU A 134 18.64 -5.29 11.20
N ALA A 135 17.65 -4.76 11.91
CA ALA A 135 16.31 -5.34 11.95
C ALA A 135 15.67 -5.40 10.56
N GLY A 136 15.76 -4.31 9.79
CA GLY A 136 15.29 -4.29 8.40
C GLY A 136 16.00 -5.31 7.52
N LEU A 137 17.33 -5.39 7.61
CA LEU A 137 18.13 -6.37 6.87
C LEU A 137 17.74 -7.81 7.25
N THR A 138 17.60 -8.10 8.54
CA THR A 138 17.20 -9.43 9.03
C THR A 138 15.81 -9.82 8.51
N LEU A 139 14.84 -8.89 8.53
CA LEU A 139 13.52 -9.16 7.97
C LEU A 139 13.57 -9.46 6.47
N THR A 140 14.36 -8.70 5.70
CA THR A 140 14.55 -8.96 4.27
C THR A 140 15.15 -10.34 4.03
N VAL A 141 16.19 -10.71 4.78
CA VAL A 141 16.83 -12.03 4.68
C VAL A 141 15.84 -13.14 5.02
N LEU A 142 15.06 -13.00 6.10
CA LEU A 142 14.05 -13.98 6.51
C LEU A 142 12.96 -14.13 5.44
N LEU A 143 12.48 -13.03 4.87
CA LEU A 143 11.46 -13.05 3.83
C LEU A 143 11.97 -13.77 2.57
N VAL A 144 13.18 -13.46 2.11
CA VAL A 144 13.79 -14.13 0.95
C VAL A 144 14.08 -15.60 1.24
N ALA A 145 14.55 -15.94 2.45
CA ALA A 145 14.79 -17.32 2.86
C ALA A 145 13.49 -18.13 2.88
N ALA A 146 12.39 -17.58 3.41
CA ALA A 146 11.08 -18.21 3.36
C ALA A 146 10.59 -18.43 1.93
N ALA A 147 10.81 -17.47 1.02
CA ALA A 147 10.50 -17.63 -0.39
C ALA A 147 11.34 -18.75 -1.04
N CYS A 148 12.63 -18.87 -0.68
CA CYS A 148 13.48 -19.99 -1.10
C CYS A 148 12.95 -21.33 -0.58
N GLU A 149 12.58 -21.43 0.69
CA GLU A 149 12.04 -22.65 1.30
C GLU A 149 10.77 -23.11 0.57
N VAL A 150 9.81 -22.20 0.38
CA VAL A 150 8.55 -22.53 -0.31
C VAL A 150 8.80 -22.91 -1.77
N ALA A 151 9.55 -22.11 -2.53
CA ALA A 151 9.72 -22.32 -3.96
C ALA A 151 10.68 -23.47 -4.30
N LEU A 152 11.87 -23.48 -3.68
CA LEU A 152 12.92 -24.45 -4.00
C LEU A 152 12.71 -25.77 -3.28
N ASP A 153 12.47 -25.72 -1.97
CA ASP A 153 12.41 -26.94 -1.15
C ASP A 153 11.02 -27.59 -1.23
N LEU A 154 9.98 -26.91 -0.76
CA LEU A 154 8.64 -27.51 -0.70
C LEU A 154 8.06 -27.77 -2.10
N THR A 155 8.18 -26.81 -3.02
CA THR A 155 7.53 -26.91 -4.34
C THR A 155 8.38 -27.69 -5.34
N ALA A 156 9.59 -27.22 -5.64
CA ALA A 156 10.41 -27.78 -6.71
C ALA A 156 11.17 -29.05 -6.31
N TRP A 157 11.58 -29.21 -5.04
CA TRP A 157 12.28 -30.39 -4.57
C TRP A 157 11.32 -31.48 -4.09
N GLN A 158 10.50 -31.17 -3.08
CA GLN A 158 9.64 -32.13 -2.43
C GLN A 158 8.38 -32.45 -3.25
N CYS A 159 7.54 -31.46 -3.55
CA CYS A 159 6.25 -31.72 -4.21
C CYS A 159 6.41 -32.18 -5.66
N ALA A 160 7.19 -31.46 -6.48
CA ALA A 160 7.45 -31.89 -7.85
C ALA A 160 8.26 -33.20 -7.93
N GLY A 161 9.02 -33.55 -6.90
CA GLY A 161 9.70 -34.84 -6.78
C GLY A 161 8.80 -36.00 -6.34
N THR A 162 7.60 -35.70 -5.86
CA THR A 162 6.68 -36.70 -5.28
C THR A 162 5.44 -36.84 -6.13
N ARG A 163 5.26 -38.02 -6.75
CA ARG A 163 4.13 -38.31 -7.66
C ARG A 163 2.76 -37.89 -7.11
N ALA A 164 2.41 -38.31 -5.89
CA ALA A 164 1.11 -38.00 -5.30
C ALA A 164 0.85 -36.48 -5.14
N CYS A 165 1.90 -35.70 -4.80
CA CYS A 165 1.77 -34.25 -4.66
C CYS A 165 1.62 -33.56 -6.02
N ALA A 166 2.39 -34.00 -7.02
CA ALA A 166 2.32 -33.47 -8.38
C ALA A 166 1.04 -33.87 -9.12
N GLU A 167 0.46 -35.05 -8.83
CA GLU A 167 -0.86 -35.46 -9.36
C GLU A 167 -1.98 -34.59 -8.78
N ALA A 168 -1.93 -34.28 -7.48
CA ALA A 168 -2.88 -33.36 -6.84
C ALA A 168 -2.75 -31.91 -7.35
N HIS A 169 -1.55 -31.50 -7.78
CA HIS A 169 -1.25 -30.18 -8.30
C HIS A 169 -0.82 -30.26 -9.76
N SER A 170 -1.78 -30.49 -10.67
CA SER A 170 -1.52 -30.75 -12.10
C SER A 170 -0.65 -29.70 -12.80
N TRP A 171 -0.65 -28.45 -12.34
CA TRP A 171 0.23 -27.38 -12.83
C TRP A 171 1.73 -27.64 -12.58
N LEU A 172 2.08 -28.51 -11.63
CA LEU A 172 3.44 -29.00 -11.37
C LEU A 172 3.82 -30.23 -12.20
N GLY A 173 2.89 -30.83 -12.96
CA GLY A 173 3.10 -32.09 -13.66
C GLY A 173 4.31 -32.06 -14.62
N PHE A 174 4.56 -30.93 -15.29
CA PHE A 174 5.72 -30.78 -16.19
C PHE A 174 7.09 -30.76 -15.48
N LEU A 175 7.11 -30.52 -14.16
CA LEU A 175 8.31 -30.56 -13.31
C LEU A 175 8.51 -31.93 -12.66
N SER A 176 7.51 -32.81 -12.72
CA SER A 176 7.56 -34.14 -12.12
C SER A 176 8.18 -35.15 -13.07
N PRO A 177 9.22 -35.90 -12.66
CA PRO A 177 9.83 -36.93 -13.50
C PRO A 177 8.84 -38.04 -13.85
N ASP A 178 7.97 -38.40 -12.92
CA ASP A 178 7.00 -39.50 -13.08
C ASP A 178 5.82 -39.12 -13.97
N LEU A 179 5.40 -37.85 -13.98
CA LEU A 179 4.26 -37.38 -14.77
C LEU A 179 4.63 -36.82 -16.14
N SER A 180 5.90 -36.46 -16.34
CA SER A 180 6.40 -35.90 -17.60
C SER A 180 7.27 -36.87 -18.40
N ASP A 181 7.29 -38.15 -18.04
CA ASP A 181 8.14 -39.18 -18.65
C ASP A 181 9.63 -38.76 -18.74
N ASN A 182 10.18 -38.24 -17.63
CA ASN A 182 11.52 -37.64 -17.58
C ASN A 182 11.71 -36.44 -18.54
N GLY A 183 10.67 -35.63 -18.71
CA GLY A 183 10.66 -34.44 -19.55
C GLY A 183 11.77 -33.44 -19.21
N TRP A 184 12.05 -32.50 -20.12
CA TRP A 184 13.21 -31.60 -20.03
C TRP A 184 13.33 -30.85 -18.70
N TRP A 185 12.21 -30.42 -18.12
CA TRP A 185 12.13 -29.65 -16.87
C TRP A 185 12.13 -30.51 -15.60
N SER A 186 11.91 -31.82 -15.71
CA SER A 186 11.88 -32.73 -14.55
C SER A 186 13.23 -32.94 -13.87
N ARG A 187 14.33 -32.65 -14.58
CA ARG A 187 15.69 -32.78 -14.04
C ARG A 187 15.85 -31.87 -12.81
N PRO A 188 16.37 -32.38 -11.68
CA PRO A 188 16.42 -31.63 -10.41
C PRO A 188 17.03 -30.23 -10.54
N GLY A 189 18.16 -30.09 -11.24
CA GLY A 189 18.80 -28.78 -11.43
C GLY A 189 17.96 -27.77 -12.22
N ARG A 190 17.13 -28.23 -13.17
CA ARG A 190 16.35 -27.35 -14.05
C ARG A 190 15.08 -26.86 -13.38
N ARG A 191 14.36 -27.75 -12.68
CA ARG A 191 13.19 -27.33 -11.89
C ARG A 191 13.59 -26.39 -10.75
N LEU A 192 14.74 -26.63 -10.09
CA LEU A 192 15.27 -25.71 -9.08
C LEU A 192 15.67 -24.36 -9.70
N ALA A 193 16.32 -24.36 -10.87
CA ALA A 193 16.67 -23.13 -11.58
C ALA A 193 15.42 -22.31 -11.97
N LEU A 194 14.36 -22.98 -12.42
CA LEU A 194 13.08 -22.32 -12.72
C LEU A 194 12.45 -21.74 -11.44
N ALA A 195 12.41 -22.52 -10.36
CA ALA A 195 11.84 -22.08 -9.09
C ALA A 195 12.63 -20.93 -8.44
N ALA A 196 13.94 -20.83 -8.70
CA ALA A 196 14.78 -19.74 -8.22
C ALA A 196 14.39 -18.36 -8.78
N LEU A 197 13.60 -18.32 -9.87
CA LEU A 197 13.03 -17.06 -10.38
C LEU A 197 12.12 -16.37 -9.35
N VAL A 198 11.50 -17.12 -8.43
CA VAL A 198 10.63 -16.55 -7.38
C VAL A 198 11.43 -15.70 -6.38
N PRO A 199 12.41 -16.24 -5.63
CA PRO A 199 13.21 -15.44 -4.71
C PRO A 199 14.08 -14.39 -5.43
N ALA A 200 14.52 -14.66 -6.68
CA ALA A 200 15.24 -13.66 -7.47
C ALA A 200 14.34 -12.47 -7.83
N GLY A 201 13.13 -12.75 -8.34
CA GLY A 201 12.15 -11.72 -8.67
C GLY A 201 11.73 -10.91 -7.45
N LEU A 202 11.51 -11.57 -6.30
CA LEU A 202 11.25 -10.91 -5.02
C LEU A 202 12.39 -9.98 -4.62
N THR A 203 13.64 -10.43 -4.72
CA THR A 203 14.81 -9.62 -4.40
C THR A 203 14.93 -8.41 -5.32
N CYS A 204 14.70 -8.59 -6.62
CA CYS A 204 14.67 -7.48 -7.59
C CYS A 204 13.56 -6.47 -7.27
N LEU A 205 12.37 -6.94 -6.91
CA LEU A 205 11.24 -6.09 -6.56
C LEU A 205 11.49 -5.28 -5.27
N LEU A 206 12.21 -5.85 -4.30
CA LEU A 206 12.59 -5.13 -3.08
C LEU A 206 13.68 -4.07 -3.29
N TRP A 207 14.36 -4.09 -4.43
CA TRP A 207 15.45 -3.17 -4.76
C TRP A 207 15.03 -1.98 -5.64
N TYR A 208 13.81 -2.01 -6.19
CA TYR A 208 13.28 -0.98 -7.09
C TYR A 208 12.17 -0.18 -6.41
#